data_AF-A0A4W5MLB9-F1
#
_entry.id   AF-A0A4W5MLB9-F1
#
_cell.length_a   1.000
_cell.length_b   1.000
_cell.length_c   1.000
_cell.angle_alpha   90.00
_cell.angle_beta   90.00
_cell.angle_gamma   90.00
#
_symmetry.space_group_name_H-M   'P 1'
#
loop_
_entity.id
_entity.type
_entity.pdbx_description
1 polymer ?
#
loop_
_entity_poly.entity_id
_entity_poly.type
_entity_poly.pdbx_seq_one_letter_code
_entity_poly.pdbx_strand_id
1 'polypeptide(L)'
;LLQSQIKSSFRIDEDIHNYFKRYEVEYLQFAFRWMNNLLMRELPLRCTIRLWDTYQAEQEGFSHFHLYVCAAFLIEWRKEILSMVDFQGLLMLLQNLPTIHWGNEEVGLLLAEAYRLKYMFADAPNHYKR
;
A
#
# COMPACT_ATOMS: atom_id res chain seq x y z
N LEU A 1 2.16 12.86 -11.87
CA LEU A 1 0.81 12.34 -11.58
C LEU A 1 0.87 11.05 -10.78
N LEU A 2 1.34 9.92 -11.33
CA LEU A 2 1.47 8.67 -10.57
C LEU A 2 2.44 8.80 -9.38
N GLN A 3 3.64 9.35 -9.60
CA GLN A 3 4.62 9.64 -8.53
C GLN A 3 4.09 10.57 -7.43
N SER A 4 3.33 11.61 -7.80
CA SER A 4 2.78 12.57 -6.85
C SER A 4 1.63 11.98 -6.03
N GLN A 5 0.79 11.13 -6.63
CA GLN A 5 -0.30 10.44 -5.93
C GLN A 5 0.22 9.33 -5.02
N ILE A 6 1.16 8.52 -5.49
CA ILE A 6 1.91 7.54 -4.68
C ILE A 6 2.51 8.25 -3.46
N LYS A 7 3.31 9.30 -3.66
CA LYS A 7 3.99 10.00 -2.57
C LYS A 7 3.03 10.67 -1.58
N SER A 8 1.84 11.07 -2.01
CA SER A 8 0.80 11.63 -1.13
C SER A 8 0.10 10.53 -0.33
N SER A 9 -0.34 9.46 -0.99
CA SER A 9 -1.07 8.36 -0.35
C SER A 9 -0.21 7.54 0.62
N PHE A 10 1.10 7.46 0.41
CA PHE A 10 2.00 6.75 1.33
C PHE A 10 2.54 7.60 2.48
N ARG A 11 2.29 8.93 2.48
CA ARG A 11 2.62 9.81 3.62
C ARG A 11 1.68 9.64 4.82
N ILE A 12 0.80 8.66 4.79
CA ILE A 12 -0.10 8.31 5.89
C ILE A 12 0.70 7.93 7.15
N ASP A 13 1.90 7.37 6.98
CA ASP A 13 2.80 7.05 8.09
C ASP A 13 4.13 7.83 7.95
N GLU A 14 4.29 8.86 8.79
CA GLU A 14 5.47 9.73 8.77
C GLU A 14 6.76 8.99 9.17
N ASP A 15 6.68 8.00 10.06
CA ASP A 15 7.83 7.22 10.48
C ASP A 15 8.35 6.37 9.33
N ILE A 16 7.46 5.65 8.62
CA ILE A 16 7.85 4.86 7.42
C ILE A 16 8.47 5.78 6.36
N HIS A 17 7.85 6.95 6.11
CA HIS A 17 8.36 7.90 5.12
C HIS A 17 9.76 8.43 5.47
N ASN A 18 10.00 8.74 6.74
CA ASN A 18 11.32 9.17 7.21
C ASN A 18 12.33 8.02 7.16
N TYR A 19 11.89 6.78 7.40
CA TYR A 19 12.71 5.58 7.26
C TYR A 19 13.18 5.38 5.81
N PHE A 20 12.27 5.52 4.85
CA PHE A 20 12.59 5.41 3.42
C PHE A 20 13.57 6.49 2.98
N LYS A 21 13.41 7.74 3.46
CA LYS A 21 14.41 8.78 3.22
C LYS A 21 15.78 8.43 3.80
N ARG A 22 15.82 7.91 5.03
CA ARG A 22 17.08 7.55 5.70
C ARG A 22 17.86 6.48 4.94
N TYR A 23 17.16 5.51 4.39
CA TYR A 23 17.76 4.41 3.63
C TYR A 23 17.75 4.63 2.12
N GLU A 24 17.42 5.84 1.64
CA GLU A 24 17.40 6.21 0.23
C GLU A 24 16.50 5.30 -0.64
N VAL A 25 15.43 4.74 -0.04
CA VAL A 25 14.41 3.99 -0.76
C VAL A 25 13.39 4.95 -1.36
N GLU A 26 13.26 4.91 -2.68
CA GLU A 26 12.23 5.65 -3.40
C GLU A 26 10.98 4.79 -3.61
N TYR A 27 9.80 5.36 -3.39
CA TYR A 27 8.52 4.65 -3.60
C TYR A 27 8.40 3.96 -4.95
N LEU A 28 8.94 4.54 -6.02
CA LEU A 28 8.89 3.96 -7.36
C LEU A 28 9.58 2.60 -7.46
N GLN A 29 10.60 2.34 -6.66
CA GLN A 29 11.39 1.11 -6.73
C GLN A 29 10.58 -0.14 -6.36
N PHE A 30 9.45 0.02 -5.66
CA PHE A 30 8.53 -1.07 -5.34
C PHE A 30 7.08 -0.78 -5.79
N ALA A 31 6.56 0.42 -5.53
CA ALA A 31 5.16 0.75 -5.73
C ALA A 31 4.75 0.82 -7.21
N PHE A 32 5.68 1.04 -8.14
CA PHE A 32 5.35 0.97 -9.58
C PHE A 32 4.79 -0.40 -9.96
N ARG A 33 5.39 -1.47 -9.43
CA ARG A 33 4.91 -2.84 -9.68
C ARG A 33 3.57 -3.08 -9.01
N TRP A 34 3.36 -2.54 -7.81
CA TRP A 34 2.09 -2.65 -7.08
C TRP A 34 0.94 -2.00 -7.86
N MET A 35 1.14 -0.76 -8.33
CA MET A 35 0.13 -0.01 -9.08
C MET A 35 -0.16 -0.63 -10.45
N ASN A 36 0.87 -0.99 -11.21
CA ASN A 36 0.66 -1.49 -12.58
C ASN A 36 0.06 -2.89 -12.64
N ASN A 37 0.34 -3.72 -11.63
CA ASN A 37 -0.14 -5.10 -11.59
C ASN A 37 -1.24 -5.29 -10.54
N LEU A 38 -1.79 -4.20 -9.98
CA LEU A 38 -2.88 -4.22 -9.00
C LEU A 38 -2.62 -5.22 -7.86
N LEU A 39 -1.41 -5.18 -7.30
CA LEU A 39 -0.88 -6.10 -6.28
C LEU A 39 -0.85 -7.59 -6.63
N MET A 40 -1.20 -8.02 -7.86
CA MET A 40 -1.22 -9.44 -8.24
C MET A 40 0.16 -10.14 -8.15
N ARG A 41 1.24 -9.36 -8.14
CA ARG A 41 2.63 -9.85 -7.99
C ARG A 41 3.05 -10.01 -6.53
N GLU A 42 2.28 -9.44 -5.61
CA GLU A 42 2.56 -9.41 -4.17
C GLU A 42 1.61 -10.31 -3.39
N LEU A 43 0.55 -10.83 -4.02
CA LEU A 43 -0.49 -11.64 -3.40
C LEU A 43 -0.67 -12.98 -4.11
N PRO A 44 -1.01 -14.06 -3.39
CA PRO A 44 -1.48 -15.30 -4.02
C PRO A 44 -2.71 -15.05 -4.91
N LEU A 45 -2.85 -15.79 -6.01
CA LEU A 45 -3.95 -15.59 -6.97
C LEU A 45 -5.34 -15.58 -6.32
N ARG A 46 -5.58 -16.46 -5.34
CA ARG A 46 -6.85 -16.51 -4.58
C ARG A 46 -7.16 -15.18 -3.87
N CYS A 47 -6.14 -14.52 -3.31
CA CYS A 47 -6.27 -13.25 -2.62
C CYS A 47 -6.50 -12.11 -3.62
N THR A 48 -5.81 -12.15 -4.76
CA THR A 48 -6.02 -11.20 -5.86
C THR A 48 -7.46 -11.23 -6.36
N ILE A 49 -8.03 -12.43 -6.60
CA ILE A 49 -9.43 -12.59 -7.01
C ILE A 49 -10.36 -12.00 -5.95
N ARG A 50 -10.18 -12.38 -4.68
CA ARG A 50 -11.00 -11.86 -3.58
C ARG A 50 -10.90 -10.35 -3.41
N LEU A 51 -9.73 -9.77 -3.62
CA LEU A 51 -9.51 -8.32 -3.58
C LEU A 51 -10.27 -7.65 -4.73
N TRP A 52 -10.20 -8.23 -5.93
CA TRP A 52 -10.83 -7.68 -7.12
C TRP A 52 -12.36 -7.78 -7.11
N ASP A 53 -12.94 -8.72 -6.36
CA ASP A 53 -14.40 -8.72 -6.08
C ASP A 53 -14.83 -7.38 -5.46
N THR A 54 -14.06 -6.86 -4.50
CA THR A 54 -14.33 -5.56 -3.88
C THR A 54 -14.02 -4.41 -4.82
N TYR A 55 -12.98 -4.50 -5.66
CA TYR A 55 -12.71 -3.47 -6.67
C TYR A 55 -13.81 -3.34 -7.72
N GLN A 56 -14.46 -4.45 -8.08
CA GLN A 56 -15.61 -4.42 -8.98
C GLN A 56 -16.87 -3.84 -8.32
N ALA A 57 -17.04 -4.03 -7.01
CA ALA A 57 -18.17 -3.50 -6.26
C ALA A 57 -18.02 -2.00 -5.90
N GLU A 58 -16.78 -1.53 -5.74
CA GLU A 58 -16.48 -0.16 -5.31
C GLU A 58 -16.39 0.82 -6.50
N GLN A 59 -16.95 2.02 -6.34
CA GLN A 59 -16.78 3.08 -7.32
C GLN A 59 -15.30 3.49 -7.41
N GLU A 60 -14.77 3.52 -8.63
CA GLU A 60 -13.33 3.78 -8.88
C GLU A 60 -12.40 2.80 -8.13
N GLY A 61 -12.85 1.55 -7.95
CA GLY A 61 -12.14 0.52 -7.18
C GLY A 61 -10.70 0.28 -7.65
N PHE A 62 -10.52 0.09 -8.96
CA PHE A 62 -9.21 -0.19 -9.58
C PHE A 62 -8.28 1.02 -9.67
N SER A 63 -8.79 2.24 -9.50
CA SER A 63 -8.00 3.47 -9.64
C SER A 63 -7.80 4.15 -8.28
N HIS A 64 -8.82 4.83 -7.77
CA HIS A 64 -8.71 5.64 -6.57
C HIS A 64 -8.67 4.78 -5.30
N PHE A 65 -9.52 3.75 -5.20
CA PHE A 65 -9.53 2.90 -4.01
C PHE A 65 -8.25 2.06 -3.89
N HIS A 66 -7.67 1.63 -5.02
CA HIS A 66 -6.41 0.91 -5.05
C HIS A 66 -5.25 1.65 -4.35
N LEU A 67 -5.23 3.00 -4.39
CA LEU A 67 -4.23 3.80 -3.67
C LEU A 67 -4.30 3.55 -2.16
N TYR A 68 -5.50 3.52 -1.58
CA TYR A 68 -5.70 3.25 -0.15
C TYR A 68 -5.39 1.80 0.20
N VAL A 69 -5.68 0.85 -0.69
CA VAL A 69 -5.26 -0.55 -0.49
C VAL A 69 -3.75 -0.68 -0.47
N CYS A 70 -3.04 -0.05 -1.41
CA CYS A 70 -1.58 -0.03 -1.40
C CYS A 70 -1.01 0.60 -0.12
N ALA A 71 -1.61 1.69 0.38
CA ALA A 71 -1.18 2.32 1.61
C ALA A 71 -1.44 1.43 2.85
N ALA A 72 -2.62 0.83 2.96
CA ALA A 72 -2.94 -0.14 4.01
C ALA A 72 -2.00 -1.35 3.96
N PHE A 73 -1.70 -1.84 2.75
CA PHE A 73 -0.76 -2.94 2.54
C PHE A 73 0.65 -2.59 3.00
N LEU A 74 1.10 -1.35 2.79
CA LEU A 74 2.39 -0.89 3.33
C LEU A 74 2.40 -0.82 4.86
N ILE A 75 1.31 -0.34 5.47
CA ILE A 75 1.16 -0.20 6.93
C ILE A 75 1.12 -1.57 7.62
N GLU A 76 0.52 -2.57 6.99
CA GLU A 76 0.49 -3.95 7.51
C GLU A 76 1.89 -4.47 7.86
N TRP A 77 2.90 -4.09 7.06
CA TRP A 77 4.30 -4.50 7.24
C TRP A 77 5.15 -3.48 7.97
N ARG A 78 4.54 -2.51 8.67
CA ARG A 78 5.25 -1.42 9.34
C ARG A 78 6.35 -1.92 10.28
N LYS A 79 6.06 -2.96 11.08
CA LYS A 79 7.01 -3.44 12.09
C LYS A 79 8.26 -4.02 11.43
N GLU A 80 8.06 -4.82 10.39
CA GLU A 80 9.10 -5.45 9.59
C GLU A 80 9.93 -4.38 8.85
N ILE A 81 9.25 -3.42 8.21
CA ILE A 81 9.89 -2.29 7.52
C ILE A 81 10.82 -1.53 8.47
N LEU A 82 10.34 -1.15 9.66
CA LEU A 82 11.12 -0.38 10.64
C LEU A 82 12.22 -1.21 11.33
N SER A 83 12.23 -2.53 11.14
CA SER A 83 13.29 -3.41 11.64
C SER A 83 14.47 -3.59 10.68
N MET A 84 14.32 -3.19 9.41
CA MET A 84 15.34 -3.38 8.38
C MET A 84 16.48 -2.38 8.53
N VAL A 85 17.71 -2.87 8.61
CA VAL A 85 18.86 -2.02 8.98
C VAL A 85 19.64 -1.45 7.79
N ASP A 86 19.28 -1.82 6.56
CA ASP A 86 19.94 -1.37 5.33
C ASP A 86 18.97 -1.25 4.14
N PHE A 87 19.45 -0.58 3.08
CA PHE A 87 18.70 -0.38 1.83
C PHE A 87 18.31 -1.70 1.15
N GLN A 88 19.24 -2.66 1.08
CA GLN A 88 19.05 -3.89 0.31
C GLN A 88 17.97 -4.77 0.94
N GLY A 89 18.04 -5.01 2.24
CA GLY A 89 17.06 -5.78 2.99
C GLY A 89 15.68 -5.14 2.97
N LEU A 90 15.62 -3.80 3.12
CA LEU A 90 14.38 -3.06 3.04
C LEU A 90 13.73 -3.16 1.64
N LEU A 91 14.50 -2.94 0.58
CA LEU A 91 13.97 -3.06 -0.78
C LEU A 91 13.56 -4.50 -1.12
N MET A 92 14.34 -5.49 -0.67
CA MET A 92 14.01 -6.90 -0.84
C MET A 92 12.72 -7.29 -0.12
N LEU A 93 12.50 -6.79 1.10
CA LEU A 93 11.25 -6.98 1.84
C LEU A 93 10.07 -6.39 1.06
N LEU A 94 10.16 -5.12 0.66
CA LEU A 94 9.09 -4.41 -0.06
C LEU A 94 8.74 -5.06 -1.41
N GLN A 95 9.70 -5.74 -2.04
CA GLN A 95 9.50 -6.47 -3.29
C GLN A 95 9.13 -7.96 -3.08
N ASN A 96 9.14 -8.48 -1.85
CA ASN A 96 8.85 -9.88 -1.55
C ASN A 96 8.15 -10.04 -0.20
N LEU A 97 7.06 -9.29 0.01
CA LEU A 97 6.29 -9.34 1.25
C LEU A 97 5.72 -10.75 1.47
N PRO A 98 5.79 -11.30 2.70
CA PRO A 98 5.50 -12.72 2.95
C PRO A 98 3.99 -13.01 3.04
N THR A 99 3.28 -12.88 1.91
CA THR A 99 1.83 -13.05 1.78
C THR A 99 1.40 -14.46 1.39
N ILE A 100 2.33 -15.42 1.26
CA ILE A 100 2.03 -16.76 0.72
C ILE A 100 0.94 -17.50 1.50
N HIS A 101 0.82 -17.23 2.79
CA HIS A 101 -0.17 -17.82 3.69
C HIS A 101 -1.50 -17.07 3.72
N TRP A 102 -1.60 -15.89 3.11
CA TRP A 102 -2.82 -15.08 3.14
C TRP A 102 -4.00 -15.80 2.48
N GLY A 103 -5.18 -15.56 3.00
CA GLY A 103 -6.46 -16.03 2.50
C GLY A 103 -7.49 -14.90 2.48
N ASN A 104 -8.76 -15.27 2.64
CA ASN A 104 -9.87 -14.31 2.58
C ASN A 104 -9.93 -13.40 3.81
N GLU A 105 -9.45 -13.86 4.97
CA GLU A 105 -9.47 -13.10 6.22
C GLU A 105 -8.49 -11.93 6.16
N GLU A 106 -7.23 -12.18 5.78
CA GLU A 106 -6.21 -11.13 5.65
C GLU A 106 -6.61 -10.11 4.58
N VAL A 107 -7.17 -10.56 3.45
CA VAL A 107 -7.70 -9.65 2.42
C VAL A 107 -8.87 -8.82 2.96
N GLY A 108 -9.73 -9.41 3.79
CA GLY A 108 -10.83 -8.71 4.45
C GLY A 108 -10.34 -7.61 5.40
N LEU A 109 -9.33 -7.91 6.23
CA LEU A 109 -8.70 -6.95 7.13
C LEU A 109 -8.00 -5.82 6.36
N LEU A 110 -7.25 -6.16 5.30
CA LEU A 110 -6.60 -5.19 4.42
C LEU A 110 -7.64 -4.23 3.80
N LEU A 111 -8.75 -4.76 3.29
CA LEU A 111 -9.83 -3.96 2.72
C LEU A 111 -10.49 -3.07 3.76
N ALA A 112 -10.74 -3.58 4.97
CA ALA A 112 -11.32 -2.80 6.06
C ALA A 112 -10.42 -1.61 6.42
N GLU A 113 -9.11 -1.81 6.51
CA GLU A 113 -8.15 -0.74 6.77
C GLU A 113 -8.09 0.25 5.60
N ALA A 114 -8.11 -0.24 4.35
CA ALA A 114 -8.17 0.63 3.18
C ALA A 114 -9.43 1.51 3.16
N TYR A 115 -10.60 0.99 3.55
CA TYR A 115 -11.82 1.79 3.70
C TYR A 115 -11.69 2.82 4.83
N ARG A 116 -11.08 2.45 5.95
CA ARG A 116 -10.80 3.38 7.05
C ARG A 116 -9.92 4.54 6.57
N LEU A 117 -8.83 4.24 5.85
CA LEU A 117 -7.95 5.26 5.26
C LEU A 117 -8.71 6.12 4.25
N LYS A 118 -9.46 5.52 3.33
CA LYS A 118 -10.28 6.25 2.37
C LYS A 118 -11.19 7.24 3.09
N TYR A 119 -11.90 6.83 4.14
CA TYR A 119 -12.79 7.71 4.88
C TYR A 119 -12.05 8.85 5.59
N MET A 120 -10.98 8.52 6.32
CA MET A 120 -10.17 9.50 7.06
C MET A 120 -9.54 10.57 6.17
N PHE A 121 -9.17 10.23 4.94
CA PHE A 121 -8.46 11.14 4.03
C PHE A 121 -9.31 11.71 2.89
N ALA A 122 -10.44 11.09 2.53
CA ALA A 122 -11.40 11.64 1.57
C ALA A 122 -12.29 12.72 2.22
N ASP A 123 -12.66 12.56 3.49
CA ASP A 123 -13.42 13.56 4.25
C ASP A 123 -12.52 14.58 4.98
N ALA A 124 -11.19 14.48 4.84
CA ALA A 124 -10.27 15.49 5.36
C ALA A 124 -10.45 16.79 4.55
N PRO A 125 -11.00 17.87 5.16
CA PRO A 125 -11.24 19.10 4.43
C PRO A 125 -9.89 19.74 4.07
N ASN A 126 -9.52 19.73 2.78
CA ASN A 126 -8.57 20.65 2.15
C ASN A 126 -7.31 21.02 2.95
N HIS A 127 -6.64 20.07 3.61
CA HIS A 127 -5.40 20.37 4.34
C HIS A 127 -4.14 20.35 3.46
N TYR A 128 -4.28 20.16 2.14
CA TYR A 128 -3.19 20.31 1.15
C TYR A 128 -2.98 21.76 0.69
N LYS A 129 -3.07 22.73 1.60
CA LYS A 129 -2.58 24.10 1.35
C LYS A 129 -1.57 24.51 2.41
N ARG A 130 -0.30 24.14 2.18
CA ARG A 130 0.84 25.08 2.09
C ARG A 130 2.14 24.31 1.86
#